data_AF-A0A257JEC2-F1
#
_entry.id   AF-A0A257JEC2-F1
#
_cell.length_a   1.000
_cell.length_b   1.000
_cell.length_c   1.000
_cell.angle_alpha   90.00
_cell.angle_beta   90.00
_cell.angle_gamma   90.00
#
_symmetry.space_group_name_H-M   'P 1'
#
loop_
_entity.id
_entity.type
_entity.pdbx_description
1 polymer ?
#
loop_
_entity_poly.entity_id
_entity_poly.type
_entity_poly.pdbx_seq_one_letter_code
_entity_poly.pdbx_strand_id
1 'polypeptide(L)'
;LTSRLIDRPIRPLFPEGFFNEVQVIIHVVSLNPEVQADIAAMIGTSAALSISGIPFNGPIGAARVGYVNGQYILNPGKAELINSQMDLIVAGTEAAVLMVESEAQQLSEEIMLGAVVFGHDAGKVAINAIHELVRDAGKPVWDWQAPAKNEPFIAQVNALAEEPLRAAYQIRSKQARTQATRAVTGNVMAALKAAGTEFDKVEVEGLLFEIEARIVRGQILAGEPRIDGRAPRTVRPI
;
A
#
# COMPACT_ATOMS: atom_id res chain seq x y z
N LEU A 1 4.25 -16.59 4.91
CA LEU A 1 4.09 -15.31 5.64
C LEU A 1 5.13 -14.28 5.19
N THR A 2 6.43 -14.59 5.22
CA THR A 2 7.52 -13.68 4.82
C THR A 2 7.38 -13.07 3.43
N SER A 3 6.93 -13.82 2.41
CA SER A 3 6.69 -13.25 1.07
C SER A 3 5.69 -12.09 1.10
N ARG A 4 4.69 -12.12 1.98
CA ARG A 4 3.74 -11.01 2.17
C ARG A 4 4.34 -9.84 2.93
N LEU A 5 5.27 -10.10 3.87
CA LEU A 5 6.02 -9.03 4.56
C LEU A 5 6.89 -8.25 3.57
N ILE A 6 7.42 -8.91 2.55
CA ILE A 6 8.20 -8.28 1.48
C ILE A 6 7.27 -7.51 0.51
N ASP A 7 6.18 -8.14 0.07
CA ASP A 7 5.25 -7.57 -0.93
C ASP A 7 4.58 -6.27 -0.46
N ARG A 8 4.06 -6.25 0.77
CA ARG A 8 3.27 -5.13 1.31
C ARG A 8 3.96 -3.76 1.24
N PRO A 9 5.22 -3.59 1.69
CA PRO A 9 5.88 -2.30 1.66
C PRO A 9 6.40 -1.90 0.27
N ILE A 10 6.70 -2.84 -0.63
CA ILE A 10 7.23 -2.49 -1.97
C ILE A 10 6.12 -2.19 -2.98
N ARG A 11 4.97 -2.86 -2.87
CA ARG A 11 3.85 -2.72 -3.81
C ARG A 11 3.34 -1.29 -4.02
N PRO A 12 3.14 -0.46 -2.98
CA PRO A 12 2.67 0.92 -3.17
C PRO A 12 3.73 1.87 -3.71
N LEU A 13 4.98 1.43 -3.88
CA LEU A 13 6.08 2.27 -4.36
C LEU A 13 6.31 2.16 -5.86
N PHE A 14 5.62 1.26 -6.56
CA PHE A 14 5.55 1.31 -8.01
C PHE A 14 4.65 2.48 -8.44
N PRO A 15 5.05 3.29 -9.44
CA PRO A 15 4.22 4.37 -9.94
C PRO A 15 2.84 3.88 -10.40
N GLU A 16 1.83 4.72 -10.20
CA GLU A 16 0.50 4.47 -10.76
C GLU A 16 0.57 4.33 -12.28
N GLY A 17 -0.11 3.31 -12.82
CA GLY A 17 -0.06 2.97 -14.26
C GLY A 17 1.14 2.10 -14.67
N PHE A 18 2.03 1.73 -13.75
CA PHE A 18 3.10 0.77 -14.04
C PHE A 18 2.58 -0.67 -14.00
N PHE A 19 2.26 -1.23 -15.16
CA PHE A 19 1.70 -2.59 -15.31
C PHE A 19 2.68 -3.62 -15.86
N ASN A 20 3.95 -3.25 -16.05
CA ASN A 20 4.97 -4.21 -16.46
C ASN A 20 5.13 -5.29 -15.38
N GLU A 21 5.27 -6.54 -15.80
CA GLU A 21 5.45 -7.65 -14.88
C GLU A 21 6.79 -7.53 -14.13
N VAL A 22 6.73 -7.60 -12.80
CA VAL A 22 7.91 -7.62 -11.93
C VAL A 22 7.83 -8.84 -11.02
N GLN A 23 8.87 -9.66 -11.07
CA GLN A 23 9.00 -10.82 -10.21
C GLN A 23 10.21 -10.65 -9.28
N VAL A 24 9.97 -10.73 -7.98
CA VAL A 24 11.04 -10.76 -6.96
C VAL A 24 11.11 -12.18 -6.41
N ILE A 25 12.26 -12.82 -6.55
CA ILE A 25 12.52 -14.17 -6.03
C ILE A 25 13.64 -14.09 -4.99
N ILE A 26 13.37 -14.60 -3.80
CA ILE A 26 14.34 -14.61 -2.69
C ILE A 26 14.63 -16.06 -2.28
N HIS A 27 15.91 -16.41 -2.23
CA HIS A 27 16.39 -17.70 -1.75
C HIS A 27 17.34 -17.50 -0.56
N VAL A 28 17.03 -18.14 0.57
CA VAL A 28 17.93 -18.17 1.73
C VAL A 28 18.95 -19.29 1.50
N VAL A 29 20.19 -18.91 1.22
CA VAL A 29 21.28 -19.85 0.91
C VAL A 29 22.14 -20.22 2.12
N SER A 30 22.12 -19.38 3.16
CA SER A 30 22.83 -19.59 4.42
C SER A 30 22.06 -18.89 5.54
N LEU A 31 22.07 -19.46 6.74
CA LEU A 31 21.30 -18.98 7.87
C LEU A 31 22.09 -19.13 9.16
N ASN A 32 22.30 -18.02 9.88
CA ASN A 32 22.63 -18.06 11.29
C ASN A 32 21.33 -18.37 12.07
N PRO A 33 21.26 -19.42 12.91
CA PRO A 33 20.05 -19.77 13.66
C PRO A 33 19.46 -18.64 14.50
N GLU A 34 20.30 -17.71 14.99
CA GLU A 34 19.88 -16.56 15.80
C GLU A 34 19.33 -15.39 14.97
N VAL A 35 19.66 -15.31 13.69
CA VAL A 35 19.25 -14.20 12.82
C VAL A 35 18.15 -14.68 11.87
N GLN A 36 16.93 -14.22 12.09
CA GLN A 36 15.82 -14.51 11.18
C GLN A 36 16.09 -13.87 9.80
N ALA A 37 15.83 -14.62 8.74
CA ALA A 37 16.14 -14.19 7.38
C ALA A 37 15.15 -13.18 6.78
N ASP A 38 14.05 -12.87 7.46
CA ASP A 38 12.99 -12.02 6.93
C ASP A 38 13.40 -10.56 6.75
N ILE A 39 14.03 -9.95 7.75
CA ILE A 39 14.55 -8.57 7.63
C ILE A 39 15.63 -8.50 6.53
N ALA A 40 16.53 -9.49 6.48
CA ALA A 40 17.54 -9.58 5.43
C ALA A 40 16.92 -9.72 4.03
N ALA A 41 15.86 -10.52 3.88
CA ALA A 41 15.12 -10.68 2.64
C ALA A 41 14.41 -9.38 2.20
N MET A 42 13.85 -8.63 3.15
CA MET A 42 13.23 -7.32 2.88
C MET A 42 14.26 -6.29 2.43
N ILE A 43 15.39 -6.18 3.14
CA ILE A 43 16.50 -5.28 2.77
C ILE A 43 17.09 -5.69 1.42
N GLY A 44 17.31 -6.98 1.18
CA GLY A 44 17.81 -7.49 -0.09
C GLY A 44 16.87 -7.20 -1.26
N THR A 45 15.55 -7.30 -1.05
CA THR A 45 14.55 -6.90 -2.06
C THR A 45 14.60 -5.41 -2.35
N SER A 46 14.67 -4.58 -1.30
CA SER A 46 14.80 -3.13 -1.41
C SER A 46 16.03 -2.73 -2.22
N ALA A 47 17.18 -3.35 -1.90
CA ALA A 47 18.44 -3.14 -2.62
C ALA A 47 18.33 -3.57 -4.09
N ALA A 48 17.82 -4.78 -4.34
CA ALA A 48 17.69 -5.33 -5.69
C ALA A 48 16.79 -4.47 -6.60
N LEU A 49 15.63 -4.03 -6.10
CA LEU A 49 14.75 -3.13 -6.86
C LEU A 49 15.42 -1.79 -7.13
N SER A 50 16.11 -1.22 -6.13
CA SER A 50 16.74 0.09 -6.25
C SER A 50 17.90 0.11 -7.26
N ILE A 51 18.68 -0.96 -7.37
CA ILE A 51 19.75 -1.05 -8.38
C ILE A 51 19.26 -1.49 -9.77
N SER A 52 18.01 -1.95 -9.89
CA SER A 52 17.49 -2.55 -11.14
C SER A 52 17.24 -1.55 -12.26
N GLY A 53 17.00 -0.29 -11.92
CA GLY A 53 16.52 0.76 -12.84
C GLY A 53 15.00 0.76 -13.06
N ILE A 54 14.26 -0.23 -12.57
CA ILE A 54 12.79 -0.27 -12.65
C ILE A 54 12.21 0.95 -11.90
N PRO A 55 11.15 1.61 -12.41
CA PRO A 55 10.49 2.69 -11.70
C PRO A 55 10.00 2.24 -10.32
N PHE A 56 10.66 2.70 -9.26
CA PHE A 56 10.41 2.28 -7.89
C PHE A 56 10.76 3.42 -6.92
N ASN A 57 9.76 3.90 -6.17
CA ASN A 57 9.88 5.03 -5.25
C ASN A 57 10.43 4.61 -3.87
N GLY A 58 11.45 3.75 -3.86
CA GLY A 58 12.18 3.35 -2.66
C GLY A 58 13.50 4.12 -2.50
N PRO A 59 14.51 3.55 -1.79
CA PRO A 59 14.47 2.26 -1.10
C PRO A 59 13.61 2.28 0.16
N ILE A 60 13.30 1.07 0.66
CA ILE A 60 12.75 0.87 2.01
C ILE A 60 13.82 0.35 2.96
N GLY A 61 13.70 0.73 4.23
CA GLY A 61 14.33 0.08 5.37
C GLY A 61 13.38 -0.94 6.00
N ALA A 62 13.93 -1.88 6.75
CA ALA A 62 13.15 -2.84 7.54
C ALA A 62 13.86 -3.10 8.87
N ALA A 63 13.09 -3.21 9.95
CA ALA A 63 13.58 -3.51 11.28
C ALA A 63 12.59 -4.38 12.04
N ARG A 64 13.10 -5.29 12.86
CA ARG A 64 12.36 -5.95 13.93
C ARG A 64 12.63 -5.21 15.25
N VAL A 65 11.60 -5.05 16.06
CA VAL A 65 11.65 -4.38 17.36
C VAL A 65 11.09 -5.33 18.42
N GLY A 66 11.92 -5.64 19.41
CA GLY A 66 11.52 -6.31 20.64
C GLY A 66 11.30 -5.34 21.79
N TYR A 67 10.74 -5.83 22.88
CA TYR A 67 10.55 -5.07 24.13
C TYR A 67 10.88 -5.94 25.34
N VAL A 68 12.03 -5.68 25.97
CA VAL A 68 12.54 -6.46 27.11
C VAL A 68 12.90 -5.48 28.22
N ASN A 69 12.51 -5.78 29.46
CA ASN A 69 12.79 -4.95 30.64
C ASN A 69 12.42 -3.46 30.47
N GLY A 70 11.34 -3.17 29.74
CA GLY A 70 10.87 -1.80 29.51
C GLY A 70 11.67 -1.03 28.47
N GLN A 71 12.46 -1.69 27.62
CA GLN A 71 13.31 -1.07 26.61
C GLN A 71 13.08 -1.68 25.23
N TYR A 72 13.16 -0.85 24.18
CA TYR A 72 13.14 -1.30 22.80
C TYR A 72 14.48 -1.95 22.42
N ILE A 73 14.42 -3.07 21.71
CA ILE A 73 15.61 -3.78 21.21
C ILE A 73 15.50 -3.91 19.69
N LEU A 74 16.55 -3.51 18.98
CA LEU A 74 16.64 -3.58 17.53
C LEU A 74 17.10 -4.97 17.08
N ASN A 75 16.36 -5.57 16.14
CA ASN A 75 16.65 -6.86 15.52
C ASN A 75 17.08 -7.95 16.51
N PRO A 76 16.31 -8.18 17.60
CA PRO A 76 16.66 -9.18 18.61
C PRO A 76 16.81 -10.57 17.98
N GLY A 77 17.79 -11.32 18.48
CA GLY A 77 17.96 -12.72 18.11
C GLY A 77 16.79 -13.59 18.56
N LYS A 78 16.70 -14.82 18.06
CA LYS A 78 15.64 -15.76 18.49
C LYS A 78 15.65 -15.99 19.99
N ALA A 79 16.82 -16.13 20.60
CA ALA A 79 16.92 -16.34 22.05
C ALA A 79 16.41 -15.12 22.85
N GLU A 80 16.66 -13.90 22.38
CA GLU A 80 16.20 -12.67 23.03
C GLU A 80 14.69 -12.48 22.89
N LEU A 81 14.12 -12.84 21.74
CA LEU A 81 12.69 -12.75 21.47
C LEU A 81 11.84 -13.59 22.42
N ILE A 82 12.36 -14.70 22.95
CA ILE A 82 11.64 -15.54 23.93
C ILE A 82 11.26 -14.73 25.18
N ASN A 83 12.11 -13.78 25.59
CA ASN A 83 11.88 -12.94 26.76
C ASN A 83 11.24 -11.58 26.39
N SER A 84 10.93 -11.37 25.11
CA SER A 84 10.34 -10.14 24.61
C SER A 84 8.84 -10.13 24.79
N GLN A 85 8.30 -8.98 25.21
CA GLN A 85 6.85 -8.73 25.26
C GLN A 85 6.29 -8.26 23.90
N MET A 86 7.14 -8.15 22.87
CA MET A 86 6.77 -7.71 21.53
C MET A 86 7.65 -8.36 20.45
N ASP A 87 7.06 -8.74 19.33
CA ASP A 87 7.74 -9.00 18.06
C ASP A 87 7.06 -8.13 16.99
N LEU A 88 7.66 -6.97 16.70
CA LEU A 88 7.14 -6.01 15.73
C LEU A 88 8.10 -5.87 14.57
N ILE A 89 7.60 -5.98 13.34
CA ILE A 89 8.33 -5.65 12.13
C ILE A 89 7.75 -4.36 11.56
N VAL A 90 8.63 -3.40 11.26
CA VAL A 90 8.28 -2.15 10.59
C VAL A 90 9.12 -2.00 9.32
N ALA A 91 8.50 -1.50 8.26
CA ALA A 91 9.16 -1.11 7.02
C ALA A 91 8.62 0.21 6.48
N GLY A 92 9.50 1.00 5.88
CA GLY A 92 9.18 2.34 5.37
C GLY A 92 10.28 2.92 4.50
N THR A 93 9.95 4.00 3.79
CA THR A 93 10.94 4.84 3.11
C THR A 93 11.63 5.75 4.11
N GLU A 94 12.54 6.60 3.65
CA GLU A 94 13.15 7.64 4.49
C GLU A 94 12.09 8.54 5.16
N ALA A 95 11.02 8.86 4.43
CA ALA A 95 10.02 9.83 4.85
C ALA A 95 8.86 9.23 5.66
N ALA A 96 8.48 7.97 5.41
CA ALA A 96 7.23 7.44 5.96
C ALA A 96 7.27 5.93 6.22
N VAL A 97 6.55 5.52 7.26
CA VAL A 97 6.21 4.12 7.53
C VAL A 97 5.17 3.64 6.51
N LEU A 98 5.40 2.46 5.93
CA LEU A 98 4.51 1.85 4.94
C LEU A 98 3.80 0.60 5.47
N MET A 99 4.48 -0.16 6.33
CA MET A 99 4.00 -1.45 6.79
C MET A 99 4.42 -1.72 8.23
N VAL A 100 3.48 -2.21 9.03
CA VAL A 100 3.71 -2.76 10.37
C VAL A 100 3.02 -4.12 10.46
N GLU A 101 3.72 -5.09 11.03
CA GLU A 101 3.18 -6.40 11.45
C GLU A 101 3.70 -6.65 12.87
N SER A 102 2.82 -6.96 13.82
CA SER A 102 3.25 -7.09 15.22
C SER A 102 2.42 -8.07 16.03
N GLU A 103 3.10 -8.73 16.97
CA GLU A 103 2.51 -9.46 18.10
C GLU A 103 3.02 -8.83 19.41
N ALA A 104 2.14 -8.65 20.40
CA ALA A 104 2.51 -8.01 21.67
C ALA A 104 1.69 -8.53 22.86
N GLN A 105 2.30 -8.53 24.05
CA GLN A 105 1.70 -8.97 25.31
C GLN A 105 0.98 -7.81 26.03
N GLN A 106 -0.17 -7.39 25.49
CA GLN A 106 -1.03 -6.35 26.10
C GLN A 106 -0.28 -5.03 26.42
N LEU A 107 0.62 -4.61 25.53
CA LEU A 107 1.32 -3.33 25.65
C LEU A 107 0.39 -2.16 25.34
N SER A 108 0.67 -0.99 25.94
CA SER A 108 -0.09 0.24 25.69
C SER A 108 0.12 0.75 24.26
N GLU A 109 -0.82 1.55 23.76
CA GLU A 109 -0.71 2.20 22.45
C GLU A 109 0.53 3.09 22.34
N GLU A 110 0.92 3.74 23.44
CA GLU A 110 2.14 4.57 23.51
C GLU A 110 3.40 3.74 23.27
N ILE A 111 3.51 2.56 23.92
CA ILE A 111 4.67 1.67 23.75
C ILE A 111 4.71 1.14 22.32
N MET A 112 3.55 0.73 21.77
CA MET A 112 3.44 0.23 20.40
C MET A 112 3.80 1.30 19.36
N LEU A 113 3.34 2.54 19.54
CA LEU A 113 3.69 3.65 18.65
C LEU A 113 5.18 3.99 18.73
N GLY A 114 5.74 4.02 19.94
CA GLY A 114 7.17 4.25 20.14
C GLY A 114 8.03 3.17 19.47
N ALA A 115 7.59 1.91 19.47
CA ALA A 115 8.26 0.83 18.77
C ALA A 115 8.31 1.03 17.24
N VAL A 116 7.20 1.49 16.65
CA VAL A 116 7.13 1.81 15.22
C VAL A 116 8.11 2.91 14.85
N VAL A 117 8.14 3.99 15.65
CA VAL A 117 9.07 5.12 15.43
C VAL A 117 10.53 4.66 15.58
N PHE A 118 10.83 3.94 16.67
CA PHE A 118 12.17 3.41 16.94
C PHE A 118 12.69 2.53 15.80
N GLY A 119 11.87 1.60 15.31
CA GLY A 119 12.26 0.72 14.21
C GLY A 119 12.37 1.45 12.87
N HIS A 120 11.49 2.42 12.60
CA HIS A 120 11.56 3.24 11.37
C HIS A 120 12.85 4.07 11.33
N ASP A 121 13.20 4.73 12.43
CA ASP A 121 14.44 5.49 12.53
C ASP A 121 15.68 4.59 12.41
N ALA A 122 15.69 3.45 13.09
CA ALA A 122 16.79 2.49 12.99
C ALA A 122 16.94 1.93 11.56
N GLY A 123 15.84 1.73 10.83
CA GLY A 123 15.85 1.24 9.45
C GLY A 123 16.52 2.17 8.44
N LYS A 124 16.67 3.47 8.75
CA LYS A 124 17.28 4.46 7.84
C LYS A 124 18.74 4.16 7.53
N VAL A 125 19.46 3.46 8.42
CA VAL A 125 20.85 3.05 8.13
C VAL A 125 20.94 2.13 6.91
N ALA A 126 19.97 1.22 6.74
CA ALA A 126 19.91 0.34 5.58
C ALA A 126 19.52 1.11 4.31
N ILE A 127 18.62 2.08 4.42
CA ILE A 127 18.22 2.98 3.31
C ILE A 127 19.45 3.72 2.78
N ASN A 128 20.25 4.32 3.67
CA ASN A 128 21.45 5.07 3.30
C ASN A 128 22.50 4.16 2.62
N ALA A 129 22.71 2.96 3.16
CA ALA A 129 23.61 1.98 2.55
C ALA A 129 23.13 1.55 1.15
N ILE A 130 21.81 1.43 0.93
CA ILE A 130 21.27 1.13 -0.40
C ILE A 130 21.46 2.32 -1.35
N HIS A 131 21.31 3.56 -0.88
CA HIS A 131 21.64 4.73 -1.71
C HIS A 131 23.12 4.78 -2.11
N GLU A 132 24.03 4.42 -1.21
CA GLU A 132 25.45 4.21 -1.55
C GLU A 132 25.63 3.15 -2.64
N LEU A 133 25.00 1.98 -2.48
CA LEU A 133 25.06 0.92 -3.48
C LEU A 133 24.50 1.35 -4.85
N VAL A 134 23.41 2.12 -4.88
CA VAL A 134 22.83 2.65 -6.13
C VAL A 134 23.79 3.63 -6.81
N ARG A 135 24.51 4.46 -6.05
CA ARG A 135 25.52 5.37 -6.62
C ARG A 135 26.67 4.60 -7.29
N ASP A 136 27.11 3.51 -6.67
CA ASP A 136 28.26 2.75 -7.14
C ASP A 136 27.91 1.74 -8.25
N ALA A 137 26.72 1.15 -8.19
CA ALA A 137 26.35 -0.01 -9.01
C ALA A 137 24.92 0.03 -9.59
N GLY A 138 24.22 1.15 -9.47
CA GLY A 138 22.85 1.31 -10.00
C GLY A 138 22.83 1.25 -11.52
N LYS A 139 21.90 0.46 -12.07
CA LYS A 139 21.62 0.50 -13.51
C LYS A 139 20.91 1.81 -13.87
N PRO A 140 21.02 2.27 -15.13
CA PRO A 140 20.23 3.40 -15.60
C PRO A 140 18.74 3.20 -15.33
N VAL A 141 18.10 4.24 -14.82
CA VAL A 141 16.64 4.24 -14.62
C VAL A 141 15.96 4.09 -15.97
N TRP A 142 14.90 3.30 -16.01
CA TRP A 142 14.10 3.14 -17.22
C TRP A 142 13.52 4.49 -17.64
N ASP A 143 13.61 4.80 -18.93
CA ASP A 143 12.85 5.91 -19.52
C ASP A 143 11.39 5.49 -19.67
N TRP A 144 10.71 5.42 -18.52
CA TRP A 144 9.30 5.11 -18.42
C TRP A 144 8.52 6.39 -18.10
N GLN A 145 7.44 6.59 -18.83
CA GLN A 145 6.49 7.67 -18.58
C GLN A 145 5.12 7.06 -18.33
N ALA A 146 4.34 7.67 -17.44
CA ALA A 146 2.96 7.29 -17.25
C ALA A 146 2.18 7.49 -18.56
N PRO A 147 1.20 6.61 -18.88
CA PRO A 147 0.34 6.80 -20.03
C PRO A 147 -0.33 8.18 -20.00
N ALA A 148 -0.35 8.85 -21.14
CA ALA A 148 -1.02 10.15 -21.25
C ALA A 148 -2.52 9.99 -20.96
N LYS A 149 -3.05 10.87 -20.09
CA LYS A 149 -4.48 10.88 -19.77
C LYS A 149 -5.28 11.46 -20.94
N ASN A 150 -6.34 10.76 -21.34
CA ASN A 150 -7.31 11.27 -22.31
C ASN A 150 -8.33 12.17 -21.61
N GLU A 151 -7.94 13.41 -21.30
CA GLU A 151 -8.77 14.36 -20.55
C GLU A 151 -10.19 14.55 -21.12
N PRO A 152 -10.41 14.67 -22.45
CA PRO A 152 -11.76 14.74 -23.01
C PRO A 152 -12.61 13.50 -22.70
N PHE A 153 -12.02 12.31 -22.81
CA PHE A 153 -12.71 11.05 -22.52
C PHE A 153 -13.01 10.91 -21.02
N ILE A 154 -12.06 11.25 -20.16
CA ILE A 154 -12.25 11.31 -18.71
C ILE A 154 -13.40 12.26 -18.35
N ALA A 155 -13.45 13.44 -18.96
CA ALA A 155 -14.54 14.40 -18.74
C ALA A 155 -15.90 13.85 -19.19
N GLN A 156 -15.95 13.14 -20.33
CA GLN A 156 -17.16 12.49 -20.84
C GLN A 156 -17.65 11.40 -19.87
N VAL A 157 -16.77 10.53 -19.38
CA VAL A 157 -17.11 9.49 -18.39
C VAL A 157 -17.59 10.11 -17.08
N ASN A 158 -16.90 11.14 -16.58
CA ASN A 158 -17.31 11.87 -15.38
C ASN A 158 -18.72 12.46 -15.53
N ALA A 159 -19.01 13.11 -16.65
CA ALA A 159 -20.32 13.72 -16.90
C ALA A 159 -21.47 12.69 -16.90
N LEU A 160 -21.21 11.46 -17.34
CA LEU A 160 -22.19 10.38 -17.37
C LEU A 160 -22.35 9.67 -16.01
N ALA A 161 -21.28 9.61 -15.21
CA ALA A 161 -21.20 8.71 -14.07
C ALA A 161 -21.29 9.40 -12.70
N GLU A 162 -20.83 10.64 -12.55
CA GLU A 162 -20.65 11.31 -11.26
C GLU A 162 -21.94 11.34 -10.42
N GLU A 163 -23.02 11.88 -10.98
CA GLU A 163 -24.28 12.07 -10.26
C GLU A 163 -25.00 10.73 -9.98
N PRO A 164 -25.11 9.80 -10.95
CA PRO A 164 -25.65 8.47 -10.69
C PRO A 164 -24.85 7.65 -9.67
N LEU A 165 -23.51 7.70 -9.71
CA LEU A 165 -22.66 7.03 -8.70
C LEU A 165 -22.85 7.65 -7.32
N ARG A 166 -22.92 8.99 -7.24
CA ARG A 166 -23.19 9.69 -5.97
C ARG A 166 -24.52 9.27 -5.37
N ALA A 167 -25.57 9.15 -6.18
CA ALA A 167 -26.87 8.64 -5.76
C ALA A 167 -26.78 7.18 -5.30
N ALA A 168 -26.07 6.33 -6.02
CA ALA A 168 -25.87 4.93 -5.65
C ALA A 168 -25.16 4.79 -4.28
N TYR A 169 -24.18 5.64 -3.98
CA TYR A 169 -23.47 5.62 -2.71
C TYR A 169 -24.28 6.13 -1.50
N GLN A 170 -25.46 6.73 -1.72
CA GLN A 170 -26.44 7.01 -0.65
C GLN A 170 -27.21 5.75 -0.21
N ILE A 171 -27.18 4.67 -1.01
CA ILE A 171 -27.86 3.42 -0.70
C ILE A 171 -27.08 2.67 0.37
N ARG A 172 -27.69 2.48 1.55
CA ARG A 172 -27.05 1.80 2.69
C ARG A 172 -26.88 0.29 2.48
N SER A 173 -27.89 -0.36 1.91
CA SER A 173 -27.85 -1.81 1.65
C SER A 173 -26.74 -2.14 0.65
N LYS A 174 -25.79 -2.99 1.07
CA LYS A 174 -24.66 -3.41 0.23
C LYS A 174 -25.13 -4.01 -1.09
N GLN A 175 -26.10 -4.93 -1.06
CA GLN A 175 -26.60 -5.59 -2.28
C GLN A 175 -27.24 -4.58 -3.23
N ALA A 176 -28.12 -3.71 -2.71
CA ALA A 176 -28.78 -2.70 -3.55
C ALA A 176 -27.77 -1.67 -4.11
N ARG A 177 -26.79 -1.24 -3.31
CA ARG A 177 -25.71 -0.36 -3.77
C ARG A 177 -24.86 -1.02 -4.85
N THR A 178 -24.50 -2.30 -4.69
CA THR A 178 -23.76 -3.05 -5.70
C THR A 178 -24.56 -3.23 -7.00
N GLN A 179 -25.87 -3.42 -6.91
CA GLN A 179 -26.73 -3.46 -8.10
C GLN A 179 -26.83 -2.10 -8.79
N ALA A 180 -27.00 -1.02 -8.00
CA ALA A 180 -27.07 0.34 -8.52
C ALA A 180 -25.77 0.78 -9.21
N THR A 181 -24.61 0.56 -8.57
CA THR A 181 -23.29 0.84 -9.17
C THR A 181 -23.07 0.07 -10.47
N ARG A 182 -23.40 -1.24 -10.51
CA ARG A 182 -23.36 -2.03 -11.75
C ARG A 182 -24.30 -1.50 -12.84
N ALA A 183 -25.49 -1.05 -12.46
CA ALA A 183 -26.42 -0.44 -13.41
C ALA A 183 -25.87 0.86 -13.99
N VAL A 184 -25.23 1.69 -13.15
CA VAL A 184 -24.54 2.90 -13.61
C VAL A 184 -23.41 2.55 -14.58
N THR A 185 -22.55 1.57 -14.26
CA THR A 185 -21.51 1.08 -15.18
C THR A 185 -22.09 0.68 -16.53
N GLY A 186 -23.18 -0.12 -16.53
CA GLY A 186 -23.85 -0.54 -17.76
C GLY A 186 -24.42 0.63 -18.56
N ASN A 187 -25.04 1.61 -17.90
CA ASN A 187 -25.61 2.80 -18.53
C ASN A 187 -24.52 3.69 -19.14
N VAL A 188 -23.38 3.88 -18.45
CA VAL A 188 -22.25 4.65 -18.95
C VAL A 188 -21.69 3.99 -20.21
N MET A 189 -21.43 2.68 -20.19
CA MET A 189 -20.95 1.95 -21.36
C MET A 189 -21.93 2.01 -22.54
N ALA A 190 -23.24 1.88 -22.26
CA ALA A 190 -24.27 2.00 -23.29
C ALA A 190 -24.32 3.42 -23.90
N ALA A 191 -24.18 4.46 -23.07
CA ALA A 191 -24.16 5.85 -23.51
C ALA A 191 -22.93 6.18 -24.35
N LEU A 192 -21.74 5.70 -23.95
CA LEU A 192 -20.50 5.86 -24.74
C LEU A 192 -20.64 5.16 -26.11
N LYS A 193 -21.20 3.94 -26.14
CA LYS A 193 -21.45 3.22 -27.38
C LYS A 193 -22.46 3.94 -28.27
N ALA A 194 -23.53 4.49 -27.70
CA ALA A 194 -24.53 5.26 -28.44
C ALA A 194 -23.98 6.57 -29.01
N ALA A 195 -23.01 7.18 -28.33
CA ALA A 195 -22.27 8.35 -28.80
C ALA A 195 -21.22 8.02 -29.88
N GLY A 196 -21.07 6.74 -30.26
CA GLY A 196 -20.05 6.29 -31.21
C GLY A 196 -18.62 6.41 -30.69
N THR A 197 -18.43 6.53 -29.38
CA THR A 197 -17.12 6.59 -28.75
C THR A 197 -16.55 5.18 -28.66
N GLU A 198 -15.38 4.94 -29.26
CA GLU A 198 -14.62 3.71 -29.03
C GLU A 198 -13.97 3.77 -27.64
N PHE A 199 -14.07 2.69 -26.86
CA PHE A 199 -13.49 2.62 -25.53
C PHE A 199 -13.02 1.21 -25.20
N ASP A 200 -11.97 1.13 -24.39
CA ASP A 200 -11.62 -0.11 -23.71
C ASP A 200 -12.47 -0.27 -22.43
N LYS A 201 -12.96 -1.49 -22.20
CA LYS A 201 -13.83 -1.75 -21.06
C LYS A 201 -13.10 -1.58 -19.73
N VAL A 202 -11.85 -2.02 -19.65
CA VAL A 202 -11.05 -1.96 -18.42
C VAL A 202 -10.70 -0.51 -18.09
N GLU A 203 -10.40 0.31 -19.09
CA GLU A 203 -10.20 1.75 -18.92
C GLU A 203 -11.43 2.43 -18.31
N VAL A 204 -12.63 2.18 -18.86
CA VAL A 204 -13.88 2.75 -18.33
C VAL A 204 -14.13 2.28 -16.89
N GLU A 205 -13.93 0.99 -16.60
CA GLU A 205 -14.09 0.46 -15.24
C GLU A 205 -13.09 1.11 -14.25
N GLY A 206 -11.85 1.37 -14.70
CA GLY A 206 -10.84 2.10 -13.92
C GLY A 206 -11.26 3.53 -13.61
N LEU A 207 -11.72 4.28 -14.61
CA LEU A 207 -12.21 5.66 -14.43
C LEU A 207 -13.43 5.72 -13.52
N LEU A 208 -14.37 4.77 -13.66
CA LEU A 208 -15.51 4.67 -12.75
C LEU A 208 -15.04 4.41 -11.32
N PHE A 209 -14.10 3.48 -11.12
CA PHE A 209 -13.53 3.22 -9.79
C PHE A 209 -12.87 4.46 -9.17
N GLU A 210 -12.15 5.27 -9.94
CA GLU A 210 -11.57 6.54 -9.47
C GLU A 210 -12.67 7.52 -9.02
N ILE A 211 -13.77 7.62 -9.76
CA ILE A 211 -14.93 8.45 -9.40
C ILE A 211 -15.54 7.96 -8.09
N GLU A 212 -15.77 6.65 -7.96
CA GLU A 212 -16.30 6.05 -6.73
C GLU A 212 -15.40 6.35 -5.52
N ALA A 213 -14.08 6.16 -5.68
CA ALA A 213 -13.10 6.46 -4.64
C ALA A 213 -13.13 7.95 -4.24
N ARG A 214 -13.21 8.85 -5.22
CA ARG A 214 -13.29 10.31 -4.98
C ARG A 214 -14.58 10.68 -4.24
N ILE A 215 -15.73 10.12 -4.63
CA ILE A 215 -17.02 10.35 -3.97
C ILE A 215 -16.94 9.92 -2.50
N VAL A 216 -16.57 8.67 -2.23
CA VAL A 216 -16.55 8.13 -0.87
C VAL A 216 -15.57 8.88 0.03
N ARG A 217 -14.36 9.19 -0.49
CA ARG A 217 -13.37 9.98 0.27
C ARG A 217 -13.89 11.39 0.56
N GLY A 218 -14.47 12.05 -0.45
CA GLY A 218 -15.04 13.39 -0.31
C GLY A 218 -16.12 13.47 0.77
N GLN A 219 -17.05 12.51 0.79
CA GLN A 219 -18.10 12.44 1.81
C GLN A 219 -17.54 12.34 3.23
N ILE A 220 -16.59 11.44 3.44
CA ILE A 220 -15.98 11.24 4.77
C ILE A 220 -15.24 12.50 5.22
N LEU A 221 -14.51 13.17 4.31
CA LEU A 221 -13.78 14.40 4.61
C LEU A 221 -14.70 15.60 4.87
N ALA A 222 -15.86 15.64 4.21
CA ALA A 222 -16.90 16.66 4.42
C ALA A 222 -17.71 16.44 5.72
N GLY A 223 -17.46 15.36 6.45
CA GLY A 223 -18.20 15.03 7.67
C GLY A 223 -19.58 14.40 7.42
N GLU A 224 -19.86 13.97 6.18
CA GLU A 224 -21.07 13.22 5.86
C GLU A 224 -21.02 11.80 6.48
N PRO A 225 -22.19 11.17 6.71
CA PRO A 225 -22.25 9.77 7.14
C PRO A 225 -21.55 8.85 6.12
N ARG A 226 -20.94 7.77 6.63
CA ARG A 226 -20.34 6.72 5.78
C ARG A 226 -21.41 6.02 4.94
N ILE A 227 -20.98 5.22 3.96
CA ILE A 227 -21.84 4.45 3.04
C ILE A 227 -22.91 3.56 3.70
N ASP A 228 -22.76 3.22 4.98
CA ASP A 228 -23.74 2.45 5.75
C ASP A 228 -24.47 3.29 6.83
N GLY A 229 -24.33 4.61 6.77
CA GLY A 229 -24.95 5.59 7.65
C GLY A 229 -24.20 5.86 8.96
N ARG A 230 -23.06 5.20 9.20
CA ARG A 230 -22.32 5.35 10.47
C ARG A 230 -21.47 6.61 10.49
N ALA A 231 -21.29 7.17 11.69
CA ALA A 231 -20.25 8.15 11.95
C ALA A 231 -18.85 7.49 11.95
N PRO A 232 -17.76 8.26 11.86
CA PRO A 232 -16.39 7.71 11.84
C PRO A 232 -16.04 6.84 13.05
N ARG A 233 -16.64 7.09 14.22
CA ARG A 233 -16.37 6.38 15.48
C ARG A 233 -17.37 5.27 15.81
N THR A 234 -18.39 5.05 14.98
CA THR A 234 -19.45 4.07 15.28
C THR A 234 -19.09 2.68 14.74
N VAL A 235 -19.05 1.70 15.64
CA VAL A 235 -18.87 0.27 15.31
C VAL A 235 -20.20 -0.33 14.81
N ARG A 236 -20.14 -1.41 14.03
CA ARG A 236 -21.35 -2.16 13.64
C ARG A 236 -21.96 -2.85 14.86
N PRO A 237 -23.27 -3.15 14.85
CA PRO A 237 -23.86 -4.04 15.84
C PRO A 237 -23.12 -5.38 15.90
N ILE A 238 -23.00 -5.93 17.12
CA ILE A 238 -22.43 -7.25 17.41
C ILE A 238 -23.55 -8.28 17.39
#